data_AF-A0A927MDU9-F1
#
_entry.id   AF-A0A927MDU9-F1
#
_cell.length_a   1.000
_cell.length_b   1.000
_cell.length_c   1.000
_cell.angle_alpha   90.00
_cell.angle_beta   90.00
_cell.angle_gamma   90.00
#
_symmetry.space_group_name_H-M   'P 1'
#
loop_
_entity.id
_entity.type
_entity.pdbx_description
1 polymer ?
#
loop_
_entity_poly.entity_id
_entity_poly.type
_entity_poly.pdbx_seq_one_letter_code
_entity_poly.pdbx_strand_id
1 'polypeptide(L)'
;MAIPTDRGHVILTEDAAGQTTVMVGTGLTDGAVQNVYAKHVGAAEVKVHPGVRLANGSHGRHSLDVVEVYVGGDDVVNIRRLEASGDLRAQA
;
A
#
# COMPACT_ATOMS: atom_id res chain seq x y z
N MET A 1 12.59 -0.45 13.62
CA MET A 1 11.18 -0.27 13.22
C MET A 1 11.22 0.54 11.93
N ALA A 2 10.80 -0.03 10.79
CA ALA A 2 10.82 0.71 9.53
C ALA A 2 9.77 1.82 9.59
N ILE A 3 10.18 3.05 9.25
CA ILE A 3 9.26 4.19 9.16
C ILE A 3 8.44 3.98 7.89
N PRO A 4 7.09 4.07 7.94
CA PRO A 4 6.25 4.09 6.75
C PRO A 4 6.74 5.12 5.75
N THR A 5 7.03 4.69 4.52
CA THR A 5 7.56 5.58 3.49
C THR A 5 6.41 6.34 2.81
N ASP A 6 5.27 5.67 2.59
CA ASP A 6 4.13 6.22 1.86
C ASP A 6 2.79 5.97 2.58
N ARG A 7 1.84 6.91 2.44
CA ARG A 7 0.49 6.83 3.02
C ARG A 7 -0.61 7.26 2.05
N GLY A 8 -1.43 6.32 1.58
CA GLY A 8 -2.47 6.62 0.61
C GLY A 8 -3.36 5.42 0.28
N HIS A 9 -4.21 5.57 -0.73
CA HIS A 9 -4.87 4.43 -1.35
C HIS A 9 -3.87 3.68 -2.23
N VAL A 10 -3.97 2.35 -2.26
CA VAL A 10 -3.08 1.52 -3.05
C VAL A 10 -3.83 0.73 -4.11
N ILE A 11 -3.14 0.44 -5.20
CA ILE A 11 -3.51 -0.63 -6.12
C ILE A 11 -2.32 -1.56 -6.34
N LEU A 12 -2.62 -2.85 -6.40
CA LEU A 12 -1.71 -3.95 -6.64
C LEU A 12 -2.04 -4.56 -7.99
N THR A 13 -1.07 -4.55 -8.90
CA THR A 13 -1.17 -5.16 -10.23
C THR A 13 -0.09 -6.21 -10.39
N GLU A 14 -0.44 -7.38 -10.89
CA GLU A 14 0.51 -8.46 -11.14
C GLU A 14 0.80 -8.52 -12.65
N ASP A 15 2.06 -8.69 -13.01
CA ASP A 15 2.46 -8.90 -14.40
C ASP A 15 2.43 -10.39 -14.80
N ALA A 16 2.74 -10.68 -16.06
CA ALA A 16 2.74 -12.06 -16.57
C ALA A 16 3.83 -12.95 -15.94
N ALA A 17 4.82 -12.36 -15.26
CA ALA A 17 5.88 -13.05 -14.54
C ALA A 17 5.54 -13.24 -13.04
N GLY A 18 4.36 -12.83 -12.59
CA GLY A 18 3.94 -12.91 -11.19
C GLY A 18 4.51 -11.80 -10.30
N GLN A 19 5.19 -10.81 -10.87
CA GLN A 19 5.72 -9.69 -10.08
C GLN A 19 4.62 -8.69 -9.79
N THR A 20 4.57 -8.22 -8.54
CA THR A 20 3.57 -7.24 -8.14
C THR A 20 4.13 -5.83 -8.22
N THR A 21 3.37 -4.94 -8.83
CA THR A 21 3.57 -3.50 -8.74
C THR A 21 2.58 -2.92 -7.73
N VAL A 22 3.07 -2.14 -6.78
CA VAL A 22 2.25 -1.41 -5.81
C VAL A 22 2.31 0.08 -6.15
N MET A 23 1.17 0.68 -6.48
CA MET A 23 1.03 2.12 -6.72
C MET A 23 0.29 2.75 -5.57
N VAL A 24 0.77 3.90 -5.09
CA VAL A 24 0.18 4.67 -3.99
C VAL A 24 -0.26 6.04 -4.49
N GLY A 25 -1.50 6.42 -4.20
CA GLY A 25 -2.06 7.71 -4.59
C GLY A 25 -3.06 8.26 -3.59
N THR A 26 -3.61 9.43 -3.91
CA THR A 26 -4.41 10.22 -2.95
C THR A 26 -5.88 9.80 -2.88
N GLY A 27 -6.35 8.99 -3.82
CA GLY A 27 -7.76 8.63 -3.92
C GLY A 27 -8.03 7.46 -4.86
N LEU A 28 -9.30 7.07 -4.94
CA LEU A 28 -9.79 6.04 -5.84
C LEU A 28 -10.98 6.57 -6.65
N THR A 29 -10.96 6.28 -7.95
CA THR A 29 -12.09 6.49 -8.86
C THR A 29 -12.27 5.22 -9.67
N ASP A 30 -13.44 4.60 -9.61
CA ASP A 30 -13.77 3.36 -10.33
C ASP A 30 -12.74 2.22 -10.14
N GLY A 31 -12.19 2.10 -8.92
CA GLY A 31 -11.19 1.10 -8.57
C GLY A 31 -9.79 1.37 -9.14
N ALA A 32 -9.55 2.52 -9.78
CA ALA A 32 -8.23 3.02 -10.15
C ALA A 32 -7.72 4.04 -9.13
N VAL A 33 -6.45 3.89 -8.73
CA VAL A 33 -5.78 4.87 -7.87
C VAL A 33 -5.53 6.17 -8.64
N GLN A 34 -5.79 7.30 -7.99
CA GLN A 34 -5.66 8.64 -8.56
C GLN A 34 -4.45 9.36 -7.98
N ASN A 35 -3.88 10.28 -8.75
CA ASN A 35 -2.72 11.11 -8.36
C ASN A 35 -1.60 10.27 -7.71
N VAL A 36 -1.16 9.24 -8.45
CA VAL A 36 -0.08 8.35 -8.00
C VAL A 36 1.17 9.17 -7.75
N TYR A 37 1.70 9.11 -6.54
CA TYR A 37 2.92 9.81 -6.14
C TYR A 37 4.04 8.85 -5.73
N ALA A 38 3.74 7.57 -5.50
CA ALA A 38 4.74 6.54 -5.21
C ALA A 38 4.42 5.23 -5.95
N LYS A 39 5.48 4.53 -6.37
CA LYS A 39 5.38 3.27 -7.10
C LYS A 39 6.53 2.33 -6.72
N HIS A 40 6.17 1.11 -6.33
CA HIS A 40 7.09 0.00 -6.05
C HIS A 40 6.92 -1.03 -7.17
N VAL A 41 7.88 -1.08 -8.11
CA VAL A 41 7.80 -1.91 -9.32
C VAL A 41 8.56 -3.21 -9.12
N GLY A 42 8.00 -4.32 -9.57
CA GLY A 42 8.71 -5.60 -9.62
C GLY A 42 8.97 -6.20 -8.24
N ALA A 43 8.11 -5.92 -7.26
CA ALA A 43 8.24 -6.51 -5.94
C ALA A 43 8.06 -8.02 -6.03
N ALA A 44 9.11 -8.77 -5.67
CA ALA A 44 9.09 -10.23 -5.64
C ALA A 44 8.13 -10.76 -4.56
N GLU A 45 7.97 -10.00 -3.48
CA GLU A 45 7.02 -10.32 -2.41
C GLU A 45 6.30 -9.05 -1.93
N VAL A 46 4.97 -9.16 -1.77
CA VAL A 46 4.13 -8.13 -1.15
C VAL A 46 3.38 -8.73 0.02
N LYS A 47 3.64 -8.22 1.22
CA LYS A 47 2.98 -8.64 2.47
C LYS A 47 1.86 -7.67 2.82
N VAL A 48 0.63 -8.15 2.70
CA VAL A 48 -0.56 -7.39 3.11
C VAL A 48 -0.98 -7.83 4.50
N HIS A 49 -0.97 -6.90 5.45
CA HIS A 49 -1.42 -7.17 6.80
C HIS A 49 -2.91 -7.59 6.80
N PRO A 50 -3.33 -8.59 7.62
CA PRO A 50 -4.72 -9.09 7.61
C PRO A 50 -5.80 -8.03 7.87
N GLY A 51 -5.43 -6.93 8.55
CA GLY A 51 -6.34 -5.81 8.80
C GLY A 51 -6.58 -4.86 7.62
N VAL A 52 -5.88 -5.03 6.50
CA VAL A 52 -6.07 -4.23 5.28
C VAL A 52 -7.20 -4.84 4.45
N ARG A 53 -8.18 -4.01 4.11
CA ARG A 53 -9.29 -4.42 3.24
C ARG A 53 -8.94 -4.12 1.79
N LEU A 54 -8.97 -5.14 0.96
CA LEU A 54 -8.77 -5.03 -0.49
C LEU A 54 -10.04 -5.42 -1.24
N ALA A 55 -10.28 -4.79 -2.38
CA ALA A 55 -11.31 -5.17 -3.33
C ALA A 55 -10.69 -5.41 -4.72
N ASN A 56 -11.31 -6.30 -5.50
CA ASN A 56 -10.94 -6.50 -6.90
C ASN A 56 -11.56 -5.38 -7.74
N GLY A 57 -10.79 -4.80 -8.65
CA GLY A 57 -11.24 -3.86 -9.67
C GLY A 57 -10.69 -4.23 -11.05
N SER A 58 -11.13 -3.52 -12.09
CA SER A 58 -10.68 -3.73 -13.47
C SER A 58 -9.17 -3.50 -13.67
N HIS A 59 -8.55 -2.74 -12.78
CA HIS A 59 -7.13 -2.39 -12.85
C HIS A 59 -6.25 -3.20 -11.90
N GLY A 60 -6.82 -4.10 -11.08
CA GLY A 60 -6.11 -4.86 -10.06
C GLY A 60 -6.80 -4.83 -8.69
N ARG A 61 -6.09 -5.27 -7.65
CA ARG A 61 -6.60 -5.24 -6.26
C ARG A 61 -6.31 -3.88 -5.64
N HIS A 62 -7.30 -3.21 -5.08
CA HIS A 62 -7.13 -1.88 -4.47
C HIS A 62 -7.58 -1.84 -3.02
N SER A 63 -7.01 -0.93 -2.23
CA SER A 63 -7.40 -0.77 -0.82
C SER A 63 -8.69 0.01 -0.66
N LEU A 64 -9.58 -0.46 0.22
CA LEU A 64 -10.80 0.29 0.54
C LEU A 64 -10.55 1.47 1.48
N ASP A 65 -9.43 1.43 2.21
CA ASP A 65 -9.01 2.46 3.15
C ASP A 65 -7.62 2.99 2.78
N VAL A 66 -7.25 4.14 3.33
CA VAL A 66 -5.87 4.62 3.32
C VAL A 66 -5.00 3.66 4.14
N VAL A 67 -3.85 3.28 3.57
CA VAL A 67 -2.90 2.34 4.15
C VAL A 67 -1.52 2.97 4.27
N GLU A 68 -0.67 2.34 5.07
CA GLU A 68 0.76 2.61 5.12
C GLU A 68 1.52 1.59 4.28
N VAL A 69 2.47 2.07 3.47
CA VAL A 69 3.36 1.25 2.64
C VAL A 69 4.80 1.53 3.00
N TYR A 70 5.60 0.48 3.15
CA TYR A 70 7.03 0.57 3.39
C TYR A 70 7.76 -0.65 2.83
N VAL A 71 9.03 -0.44 2.49
CA VAL A 71 9.94 -1.51 2.09
C VAL A 71 10.64 -2.03 3.34
N GLY A 72 10.51 -3.33 3.59
CA GLY A 72 11.17 -4.03 4.70
C GLY A 72 12.58 -4.49 4.33
N GLY A 73 13.15 -5.38 5.15
CA GLY A 73 14.33 -6.14 4.73
C GLY A 73 14.00 -7.03 3.53
N ASP A 74 15.01 -7.30 2.69
CA ASP A 74 14.92 -8.13 1.48
C ASP A 74 13.96 -7.59 0.39
N ASP A 75 13.82 -6.27 0.28
CA ASP A 75 13.00 -5.57 -0.73
C ASP A 75 11.50 -5.95 -0.72
N VAL A 76 11.02 -6.53 0.38
CA VAL A 76 9.61 -6.90 0.56
C VAL A 76 8.76 -5.64 0.77
N VAL A 77 7.73 -5.46 -0.07
CA VAL A 77 6.78 -4.36 0.10
C VAL A 77 5.72 -4.77 1.12
N ASN A 78 5.65 -4.02 2.22
CA ASN A 78 4.71 -4.27 3.31
C ASN A 78 3.58 -3.24 3.26
N ILE A 79 2.34 -3.70 3.36
CA ILE A 79 1.13 -2.88 3.38
C ILE A 79 0.38 -3.15 4.67
N ARG A 80 0.14 -2.11 5.48
CA ARG A 80 -0.62 -2.23 6.73
C ARG A 80 -1.65 -1.13 6.87
N ARG A 81 -2.59 -1.33 7.79
CA ARG A 81 -3.59 -0.30 8.11
C ARG A 81 -2.88 0.95 8.61
N LEU A 82 -3.41 2.12 8.25
CA LEU A 82 -3.09 3.35 8.96
C LEU A 82 -3.64 3.23 10.38
N GLU A 83 -2.78 2.87 11.32
CA GLU A 83 -3.09 3.02 12.74
C GLU A 83 -3.28 4.52 12.97
N ALA A 84 -4.44 4.92 13.48
CA ALA A 84 -4.60 6.28 13.99
C ALA A 84 -3.53 6.45 15.05
N SER A 85 -2.50 7.24 14.75
CA SER A 85 -1.35 7.45 15.64
C SER A 85 -1.88 7.69 17.05
N GLY A 86 -1.64 6.75 17.96
CA GLY A 86 -1.77 7.03 19.39
C GLY A 86 -0.96 8.29 19.67
N ASP A 87 -1.62 9.26 20.28
CA ASP A 87 -1.11 10.58 20.68
C ASP A 87 0.42 10.74 20.59
N LEU A 88 0.88 11.53 19.62
CA LEU A 88 2.18 12.23 19.69
C LEU A 88 2.23 13.28 20.84
N ARG A 89 1.33 13.19 21.82
CA ARG A 89 1.25 14.01 23.03
C ARG A 89 1.55 13.24 24.32
N ALA A 90 1.76 11.93 24.28
CA ALA A 90 2.01 11.13 25.48
C ALA A 90 3.49 10.99 25.88
N GLN A 91 4.41 11.75 25.27
CA GLN A 91 5.85 11.71 25.59
C GLN A 91 6.48 13.11 25.75
N ALA A 92 5.73 14.08 26.29
CA ALA A 92 6.26 15.37 26.73
C ALA A 92 6.19 15.49 28.25
#